data_AF-A0A2G1WT76-F1
#
_entry.id   AF-A0A2G1WT76-F1
#
_cell.length_a   1.000
_cell.length_b   1.000
_cell.length_c   1.000
_cell.angle_alpha   90.00
_cell.angle_beta   90.00
_cell.angle_gamma   90.00
#
_symmetry.space_group_name_H-M   'P 1'
#
loop_
_entity.id
_entity.type
_entity.pdbx_description
1 polymer ?
#
loop_
_entity_poly.entity_id
_entity_poly.type
_entity_poly.pdbx_seq_one_letter_code
_entity_poly.pdbx_strand_id
1 'polypeptide(L)' 'MFDSLSGPMRSLLARLAFLVAGALVGAALYALGVAGILAVPLAVVALLVIGELYLFAAGQGV' A
#
# COMPACT_ATOMS: atom_id res chain seq x y z
N MET A 1 17.98 8.63 -2.82
CA MET A 1 17.47 8.49 -4.20
C MET A 1 15.96 8.73 -4.30
N PHE A 2 15.18 8.36 -3.29
CA PHE A 2 13.75 8.71 -3.22
C PHE A 2 13.52 10.23 -3.14
N ASP A 3 14.39 10.97 -2.44
CA ASP A 3 14.28 12.42 -2.28
C ASP A 3 14.67 13.24 -3.51
N SER A 4 15.34 12.63 -4.50
CA SER A 4 15.65 13.27 -5.78
C SER A 4 14.48 13.23 -6.78
N LEU A 5 13.36 12.56 -6.42
CA LEU A 5 12.16 12.49 -7.25
C LEU A 5 11.29 13.74 -7.08
N SER A 6 10.59 14.13 -8.14
CA SER A 6 9.58 15.18 -8.07
C SER A 6 8.46 14.77 -7.10
N GLY A 7 7.82 15.75 -6.45
CA GLY A 7 6.73 15.53 -5.48
C GLY A 7 5.66 14.53 -5.96
N PRO A 8 5.09 14.70 -7.16
CA PRO A 8 4.10 13.77 -7.71
C PRO A 8 4.64 12.34 -7.92
N MET A 9 5.88 12.22 -8.43
CA MET A 9 6.51 10.91 -8.67
C MET A 9 6.74 10.16 -7.36
N ARG A 10 7.22 10.85 -6.33
CA ARG A 10 7.42 10.30 -4.98
C ARG A 10 6.11 9.82 -4.36
N SER A 11 5.03 10.58 -4.51
CA SER A 11 3.68 10.21 -4.04
C SER A 11 3.16 8.95 -4.73
N LEU A 12 3.30 8.86 -6.07
CA LEU A 12 2.95 7.65 -6.83
C LEU A 12 3.75 6.42 -6.39
N LEU A 13 5.07 6.57 -6.20
CA LEU A 13 5.94 5.48 -5.81
C LEU A 13 5.63 4.99 -4.39
N ALA A 14 5.26 5.90 -3.48
CA ALA A 14 4.78 5.53 -2.15
C ALA A 14 3.48 4.72 -2.22
N ARG A 15 2.49 5.17 -3.01
CA ARG A 15 1.24 4.41 -3.23
C ARG A 15 1.51 3.02 -3.84
N LEU A 16 2.44 2.93 -4.79
CA LEU A 16 2.87 1.67 -5.35
C LEU A 16 3.52 0.76 -4.29
N ALA A 17 4.34 1.31 -3.40
CA ALA A 17 4.93 0.54 -2.30
C ALA A 17 3.85 -0.04 -1.38
N PHE A 18 2.82 0.74 -1.01
CA PHE A 18 1.69 0.24 -0.24
C PHE A 18 0.87 -0.82 -0.99
N LEU A 19 0.66 -0.64 -2.30
CA LEU A 19 0.00 -1.64 -3.14
C LEU A 19 0.74 -2.98 -3.12
N VAL A 20 2.07 -2.94 -3.35
CA VAL A 20 2.92 -4.14 -3.37
C VAL A 20 2.95 -4.78 -1.98
N ALA A 21 3.10 -3.99 -0.92
CA ALA A 21 3.06 -4.49 0.45
C ALA A 21 1.70 -5.16 0.75
N GLY A 22 0.58 -4.55 0.33
CA GLY A 22 -0.76 -5.12 0.49
C GLY A 22 -0.93 -6.44 -0.24
N ALA A 23 -0.40 -6.55 -1.46
CA ALA A 23 -0.42 -7.79 -2.24
C ALA A 23 0.41 -8.90 -1.57
N LEU A 24 1.61 -8.58 -1.07
CA LEU A 24 2.48 -9.54 -0.38
C LEU A 24 1.86 -10.01 0.94
N VAL A 25 1.34 -9.09 1.76
CA VAL A 25 0.65 -9.42 3.01
C VAL A 25 -0.58 -10.28 2.71
N GLY A 26 -1.38 -9.90 1.72
CA GLY A 26 -2.54 -10.65 1.29
C GLY A 26 -2.21 -12.06 0.81
N ALA A 27 -1.13 -12.22 0.05
CA ALA A 27 -0.65 -13.52 -0.41
C ALA A 27 -0.18 -14.39 0.75
N ALA A 28 0.51 -13.81 1.73
CA ALA A 28 0.92 -14.53 2.95
C ALA A 28 -0.31 -14.97 3.78
N LEU A 29 -1.31 -14.10 3.95
CA LEU A 29 -2.56 -14.44 4.64
C LEU A 29 -3.33 -15.55 3.93
N TYR A 30 -3.39 -15.49 2.60
CA TYR A 30 -3.99 -16.55 1.78
C TYR A 30 -3.27 -17.89 1.98
N ALA A 31 -1.94 -17.88 1.93
CA ALA A 31 -1.13 -19.09 2.13
C ALA A 31 -1.31 -19.70 3.53
N LEU A 32 -1.59 -18.86 4.54
CA LEU A 32 -1.91 -19.28 5.90
C LEU A 32 -3.37 -19.72 6.08
N GLY A 33 -4.19 -19.70 5.03
CA GLY A 33 -5.61 -20.09 5.08
C GLY A 33 -6.52 -19.05 5.73
N VAL A 34 -6.06 -17.81 5.90
CA VAL A 34 -6.85 -16.71 6.49
C VAL A 34 -7.66 -16.02 5.40
N ALA A 35 -8.94 -15.75 5.67
CA ALA A 35 -9.85 -14.97 4.81
C ALA A 35 -10.05 -15.50 3.36
N GLY A 36 -9.52 -16.67 3.03
CA GLY A 36 -9.69 -17.34 1.74
C GLY A 36 -9.36 -16.43 0.54
N ILE A 37 -10.12 -16.56 -0.55
CA ILE A 37 -9.88 -15.80 -1.78
C ILE A 37 -9.94 -14.27 -1.60
N LEU A 38 -10.55 -13.79 -0.52
CA LEU A 38 -10.66 -12.36 -0.21
C LEU A 38 -9.43 -11.80 0.53
N ALA A 39 -8.49 -12.64 0.97
CA ALA A 39 -7.31 -12.20 1.72
C ALA A 39 -6.50 -11.14 0.97
N VAL A 40 -6.25 -11.37 -0.32
CA VAL A 40 -5.48 -10.45 -1.17
C VAL A 40 -6.18 -9.11 -1.39
N PRO A 41 -7.42 -9.05 -1.92
CA PRO A 41 -8.08 -7.77 -2.16
C PRO A 41 -8.30 -6.98 -0.86
N LEU A 42 -8.63 -7.64 0.26
CA LEU A 42 -8.83 -6.97 1.54
C LEU A 42 -7.52 -6.37 2.08
N ALA A 43 -6.40 -7.11 2.01
CA ALA A 43 -5.11 -6.60 2.46
C ALA A 43 -4.62 -5.42 1.59
N VAL A 44 -4.84 -5.49 0.27
CA VAL A 44 -4.53 -4.39 -0.65
C VAL A 44 -5.32 -3.14 -0.30
N VAL A 45 -6.64 -3.24 -0.15
CA VAL A 45 -7.47 -2.07 0.19
C VAL A 45 -7.08 -1.50 1.55
N ALA A 46 -6.88 -2.37 2.56
CA ALA A 46 -6.48 -1.93 3.89
C ALA A 46 -5.15 -1.17 3.87
N LEU A 47 -4.12 -1.69 3.19
CA LEU A 47 -2.82 -1.03 3.13
C LEU A 47 -2.82 0.23 2.28
N LEU A 48 -3.63 0.31 1.22
CA LEU A 48 -3.81 1.55 0.46
C LEU A 48 -4.48 2.64 1.31
N VAL A 49 -5.50 2.29 2.09
CA VAL A 49 -6.16 3.25 3.00
C VAL A 49 -5.18 3.73 4.07
N ILE A 50 -4.45 2.82 4.71
CA ILE A 50 -3.43 3.18 5.71
C ILE A 50 -2.33 4.05 5.06
N GLY A 51 -1.89 3.68 3.86
CA GLY A 51 -0.88 4.42 3.13
C GLY A 51 -1.30 5.83 2.76
N GLU A 52 -2.55 6.01 2.34
CA GLU A 52 -3.07 7.34 2.03
C GLU A 52 -3.24 8.20 3.29
N LEU A 53 -3.71 7.61 4.40
CA LEU A 53 -3.76 8.31 5.70
C LEU A 53 -2.36 8.75 6.15
N TYR A 54 -1.35 7.91 5.95
CA TYR A 54 0.04 8.24 6.23
C TYR A 54 0.54 9.40 5.34
N LEU A 55 0.30 9.32 4.03
CA LEU A 55 0.71 10.36 3.09
C LEU A 55 0.00 11.68 3.38
N PHE A 56 -1.29 11.65 3.70
CA PHE A 56 -2.05 12.81 4.12
C PHE A 56 -1.45 13.46 5.38
N ALA A 57 -1.17 12.67 6.41
CA ALA A 57 -0.50 13.15 7.63
C ALA A 57 0.91 13.73 7.35
N ALA A 58 1.60 13.23 6.32
CA ALA A 58 2.89 13.74 5.87
C ALA A 58 2.81 14.94 4.91
N GLY A 59 1.61 15.45 4.59
CA GLY A 59 1.42 16.56 3.65
C GLY A 59 1.66 16.20 2.17
N GLN A 60 1.58 14.91 1.83
CA GLN A 60 1.82 14.34 0.49
C GLN A 60 0.63 13.54 -0.08
N GLY A 61 -0.46 13.45 0.68
CA GLY A 61 -1.73 12.82 0.27
C GLY A 61 -2.59 13.76 -0.59
N VAL A 62 -3.63 13.21 -1.22
CA VAL A 62 -4.64 13.99 -1.96
C VAL A 62 -5.50 14.80 -1.01
#